data_AF-A0A3M1GXE3-F1
#
_entry.id   AF-A0A3M1GXE3-F1
#
_cell.length_a   1.000
_cell.length_b   1.000
_cell.length_c   1.000
_cell.angle_alpha   90.00
_cell.angle_beta   90.00
_cell.angle_gamma   90.00
#
_symmetry.space_group_name_H-M   'P 1'
#
loop_
_entity.id
_entity.type
_entity.pdbx_description
1 polymer ?
#
loop_
_entity_poly.entity_id
_entity_poly.type
_entity_poly.pdbx_seq_one_letter_code
_entity_poly.pdbx_strand_id
1 'polypeptide(L)'
;MDKYEVPFIHFQKFVQETGYVTTAEKLKKSYSFVLRRHLPLSWENPWPKEKKIPIDPWAPVNHIGYQDALAYAKWAGATLPTEAQWERAAKGDGYRKYPWGQEKPLLEGVARANFGPDPLDKDGFYYLAPIGSYEAGASPYGVMDMAGNVYEWCLDGWEEKAYLLFAQKTKKNSIIRNPITSPRNKKRFVLRGGSWISSSKNLRCTFRSSAPIYQTADNMGFRLVVNGVSKD
;
A
#
# COMPACT_ATOMS: atom_id res chain seq x y z
N MET A 1 2.08 1.65 13.72
CA MET A 1 1.96 1.22 12.31
C MET A 1 3.16 0.36 12.03
N ASP A 2 2.99 -0.71 11.25
CA ASP A 2 4.10 -1.56 10.86
C ASP A 2 5.15 -0.76 10.09
N LYS A 3 6.43 -1.08 10.35
CA LYS A 3 7.55 -0.44 9.68
C LYS A 3 7.54 -0.69 8.17
N TYR A 4 7.03 -1.86 7.76
CA TYR A 4 7.03 -2.34 6.38
C TYR A 4 5.63 -2.82 5.96
N GLU A 5 5.42 -2.97 4.66
CA GLU A 5 4.33 -3.75 4.09
C GLU A 5 4.42 -5.22 4.52
N VAL A 6 3.30 -5.94 4.43
CA VAL A 6 3.28 -7.39 4.70
C VAL A 6 4.09 -8.12 3.63
N PRO A 7 5.19 -8.82 3.97
CA PRO A 7 5.97 -9.57 2.99
C PRO A 7 5.27 -10.88 2.61
N PHE A 8 5.62 -11.41 1.43
CA PHE A 8 5.12 -12.68 0.91
C PHE A 8 5.19 -13.80 1.96
N ILE A 9 6.32 -13.94 2.65
CA ILE A 9 6.54 -15.02 3.62
C ILE A 9 5.56 -14.98 4.81
N HIS A 10 5.15 -13.80 5.25
CA HIS A 10 4.16 -13.68 6.32
C HIS A 10 2.74 -13.98 5.83
N PHE A 11 2.40 -13.55 4.60
CA PHE A 11 1.12 -13.90 4.00
C PHE A 11 1.00 -15.40 3.72
N GLN A 12 2.10 -16.05 3.32
CA GLN A 12 2.16 -17.49 3.14
C GLN A 12 1.82 -18.22 4.44
N LYS A 13 2.37 -17.78 5.59
CA LYS A 13 2.04 -18.32 6.90
C LYS A 13 0.54 -18.22 7.22
N PHE A 14 -0.07 -17.06 6.97
CA PHE A 14 -1.51 -16.88 7.13
C PHE A 14 -2.31 -17.90 6.30
N VAL A 15 -1.99 -18.05 5.01
CA VAL A 15 -2.71 -19.00 4.15
C VAL A 15 -2.52 -20.44 4.60
N GLN A 16 -1.31 -20.83 5.03
CA GLN A 16 -1.02 -22.17 5.54
C GLN A 16 -1.79 -22.49 6.83
N GLU A 17 -1.92 -21.53 7.73
CA GLU A 17 -2.62 -21.73 9.01
C GLU A 17 -4.14 -21.75 8.88
N THR A 18 -4.69 -21.00 7.92
CA THR A 18 -6.15 -20.81 7.85
C THR A 18 -6.81 -21.46 6.63
N GLY A 19 -6.03 -21.94 5.65
CA GLY A 19 -6.54 -22.40 4.36
C GLY A 19 -7.26 -21.29 3.57
N TYR A 20 -6.84 -20.03 3.74
CA TYR A 20 -7.55 -18.89 3.15
C TYR A 20 -7.40 -18.86 1.64
N VAL A 21 -8.52 -18.68 0.92
CA VAL A 21 -8.54 -18.51 -0.53
C VAL A 21 -8.76 -17.03 -0.85
N THR A 22 -7.81 -16.41 -1.54
CA THR A 22 -7.83 -14.98 -1.88
C THR A 22 -8.87 -14.65 -2.94
N THR A 23 -9.14 -13.35 -3.08
CA THR A 23 -10.02 -12.82 -4.11
C THR A 23 -9.52 -13.16 -5.52
N ALA A 24 -8.21 -13.05 -5.76
CA ALA A 24 -7.61 -13.41 -7.06
C ALA A 24 -7.83 -14.89 -7.40
N GLU A 25 -7.67 -15.79 -6.43
CA GLU A 25 -7.91 -17.23 -6.59
C GLU A 25 -9.39 -17.55 -6.84
N LYS A 26 -10.31 -16.94 -6.07
CA LYS A 26 -11.76 -17.10 -6.27
C LYS A 26 -12.19 -16.65 -7.67
N LEU A 27 -11.63 -15.54 -8.15
CA LEU A 27 -11.92 -15.00 -9.49
C LEU A 27 -11.15 -15.73 -10.60
N LYS A 28 -10.15 -16.55 -10.24
CA LYS A 28 -9.19 -17.19 -11.16
C LYS A 28 -8.50 -16.20 -12.09
N LYS A 29 -8.35 -14.94 -11.66
CA LYS A 29 -7.68 -13.89 -12.40
C LYS A 29 -7.24 -12.73 -11.52
N SER A 30 -6.16 -12.09 -11.93
CA SER A 30 -5.71 -10.80 -11.43
C SER A 30 -5.11 -9.96 -12.56
N TYR A 31 -5.01 -8.64 -12.37
CA TYR A 31 -4.43 -7.77 -13.37
C TYR A 31 -2.90 -7.79 -13.28
N SER A 32 -2.23 -8.03 -14.40
CA SER A 32 -0.79 -7.86 -14.49
C SER A 32 -0.46 -6.52 -15.14
N PHE A 33 0.28 -5.67 -14.45
CA PHE A 33 0.89 -4.49 -15.03
C PHE A 33 2.12 -4.83 -15.89
N VAL A 34 2.77 -5.97 -15.64
CA VAL A 34 3.88 -6.47 -16.47
C VAL A 34 3.45 -6.72 -17.92
N LEU A 35 2.26 -7.31 -18.12
CA LEU A 35 1.71 -7.61 -19.45
C LEU A 35 0.46 -6.78 -19.82
N ARG A 36 0.04 -5.88 -18.93
CA ARG A 36 -1.12 -4.98 -19.08
C ARG A 36 -2.43 -5.70 -19.43
N ARG A 37 -2.66 -6.88 -18.83
CA ARG A 37 -3.85 -7.71 -19.06
C ARG A 37 -4.20 -8.56 -17.85
N HIS A 38 -5.43 -9.05 -17.79
CA HIS A 38 -5.82 -10.05 -16.78
C HIS A 38 -5.26 -11.42 -17.14
N LEU A 39 -4.74 -12.11 -16.12
CA LEU A 39 -4.12 -13.42 -16.22
C LEU A 39 -4.52 -14.26 -15.00
N PRO A 40 -4.39 -15.61 -15.03
CA PRO A 40 -4.63 -16.47 -13.88
C PRO A 40 -3.48 -16.37 -12.85
N LEU A 41 -3.25 -15.16 -12.34
CA LEU A 41 -2.26 -14.82 -11.31
C LEU A 41 -2.94 -14.66 -9.95
N SER A 42 -2.18 -14.90 -8.90
CA SER A 42 -2.56 -14.74 -7.49
C SER A 42 -1.31 -14.45 -6.66
N TRP A 43 -1.46 -14.35 -5.35
CA TRP A 43 -0.35 -14.12 -4.42
C TRP A 43 0.76 -15.21 -4.55
N GLU A 44 0.39 -16.48 -4.77
CA GLU A 44 1.34 -17.62 -4.85
C GLU A 44 2.05 -17.69 -6.22
N ASN A 45 1.40 -17.19 -7.28
CA ASN A 45 1.93 -17.14 -8.63
C ASN A 45 1.81 -15.71 -9.20
N PRO A 46 2.59 -14.75 -8.67
CA PRO A 46 2.35 -13.33 -8.93
C PRO A 46 2.85 -12.87 -10.31
N TRP A 47 3.60 -13.70 -11.02
CA TRP A 47 4.27 -13.29 -12.25
C TRP A 47 3.83 -14.13 -13.45
N PRO A 48 3.69 -13.51 -14.64
CA PRO A 48 3.52 -14.25 -15.88
C PRO A 48 4.69 -15.22 -16.10
N LYS A 49 4.39 -16.49 -16.35
CA LYS A 49 5.41 -17.56 -16.49
C LYS A 49 6.44 -17.22 -17.58
N GLU A 50 6.03 -16.56 -18.66
CA GLU A 50 6.93 -16.12 -19.73
C GLU A 50 8.01 -15.12 -19.28
N LYS A 51 7.85 -14.47 -18.13
CA LYS A 51 8.81 -13.48 -17.61
C LYS A 51 9.85 -14.07 -16.66
N LYS A 52 9.64 -15.30 -16.14
CA LYS A 52 10.58 -16.00 -15.24
C LYS A 52 11.08 -15.16 -14.06
N ILE A 53 10.21 -14.31 -13.51
CA ILE A 53 10.54 -13.46 -12.37
C ILE A 53 10.48 -14.32 -11.10
N PRO A 54 11.54 -14.37 -10.28
CA PRO A 54 11.52 -15.12 -9.02
C PRO A 54 10.56 -14.49 -8.02
N ILE A 55 10.01 -15.31 -7.12
CA ILE A 55 9.26 -14.82 -5.97
C ILE A 55 10.28 -14.55 -4.86
N ASP A 56 10.38 -13.30 -4.44
CA ASP A 56 11.17 -12.92 -3.28
C ASP A 56 10.31 -13.04 -2.01
N PRO A 57 10.68 -13.87 -1.02
CA PRO A 57 9.94 -14.01 0.23
C PRO A 57 9.78 -12.70 1.02
N TRP A 58 10.69 -11.74 0.80
CA TRP A 58 10.74 -10.45 1.48
C TRP A 58 10.19 -9.29 0.64
N ALA A 59 9.80 -9.52 -0.61
CA ALA A 59 8.98 -8.56 -1.34
C ALA A 59 7.57 -8.47 -0.71
N PRO A 60 6.88 -7.32 -0.81
CA PRO A 60 5.51 -7.20 -0.34
C PRO A 60 4.61 -8.19 -1.07
N VAL A 61 3.68 -8.80 -0.34
CA VAL A 61 2.64 -9.62 -0.97
C VAL A 61 1.80 -8.75 -1.90
N ASN A 62 1.49 -9.27 -3.09
CA ASN A 62 0.69 -8.58 -4.10
C ASN A 62 -0.52 -9.43 -4.56
N HIS A 63 -1.30 -8.94 -5.52
CA HIS A 63 -2.58 -9.53 -5.94
C HIS A 63 -3.60 -9.66 -4.80
N ILE A 64 -3.46 -8.84 -3.76
CA ILE A 64 -4.31 -8.88 -2.58
C ILE A 64 -5.51 -7.96 -2.77
N GLY A 65 -6.72 -8.52 -2.66
CA GLY A 65 -7.97 -7.77 -2.65
C GLY A 65 -8.23 -7.11 -1.28
N TYR A 66 -9.13 -6.14 -1.25
CA TYR A 66 -9.44 -5.42 0.00
C TYR A 66 -9.90 -6.36 1.13
N GLN A 67 -10.71 -7.37 0.80
CA GLN A 67 -11.18 -8.36 1.78
C GLN A 67 -10.09 -9.33 2.23
N ASP A 68 -9.11 -9.61 1.37
CA ASP A 68 -7.97 -10.46 1.70
C ASP A 68 -7.07 -9.75 2.73
N ALA A 69 -6.82 -8.46 2.52
CA ALA A 69 -6.07 -7.62 3.44
C ALA A 69 -6.77 -7.49 4.81
N LEU A 70 -8.10 -7.32 4.83
CA LEU A 70 -8.88 -7.30 6.08
C LEU A 70 -8.85 -8.66 6.81
N ALA A 71 -8.94 -9.77 6.08
CA ALA A 71 -8.88 -11.11 6.67
C ALA A 71 -7.52 -11.37 7.31
N TYR A 72 -6.43 -11.03 6.61
CA TYR A 72 -5.08 -11.12 7.17
C TYR A 72 -4.93 -10.22 8.41
N ALA A 73 -5.36 -8.96 8.33
CA ALA A 73 -5.26 -8.03 9.46
C ALA A 73 -5.97 -8.57 10.71
N LYS A 74 -7.16 -9.15 10.53
CA LYS A 74 -7.91 -9.79 11.62
C LYS A 74 -7.16 -10.99 12.21
N TRP A 75 -6.61 -11.88 11.38
CA TRP A 75 -5.81 -13.02 11.84
C TRP A 75 -4.57 -12.57 12.61
N ALA A 76 -3.91 -11.50 12.16
CA ALA A 76 -2.73 -10.92 12.81
C ALA A 76 -3.05 -10.11 14.08
N GLY A 77 -4.32 -10.03 14.51
CA GLY A 77 -4.71 -9.23 15.69
C GLY A 77 -4.58 -7.72 15.49
N ALA A 78 -4.66 -7.24 14.25
CA ALA A 78 -4.45 -5.85 13.85
C ALA A 78 -5.62 -5.32 13.00
N THR A 79 -5.43 -4.13 12.41
CA THR A 79 -6.33 -3.57 11.39
C THR A 79 -5.52 -2.98 10.23
N LEU A 80 -6.18 -2.75 9.10
CA LEU A 80 -5.66 -1.81 8.10
C LEU A 80 -5.65 -0.39 8.66
N PRO A 81 -4.66 0.45 8.27
CA PRO A 81 -4.65 1.84 8.68
C PRO A 81 -5.83 2.61 8.07
N THR A 82 -6.33 3.61 8.78
CA THR A 82 -7.14 4.65 8.12
C THR A 82 -6.25 5.45 7.18
N GLU A 83 -6.83 6.08 6.17
CA GLU A 83 -6.13 6.97 5.25
C GLU A 83 -5.36 8.07 5.99
N ALA A 84 -5.97 8.61 7.06
CA ALA A 84 -5.35 9.64 7.89
C ALA A 84 -4.17 9.11 8.72
N GLN A 85 -4.29 7.89 9.27
CA GLN A 85 -3.17 7.25 9.97
C GLN A 85 -2.01 6.99 9.01
N TRP A 86 -2.30 6.51 7.80
CA TRP A 86 -1.30 6.27 6.76
C TRP A 86 -0.61 7.57 6.35
N GLU A 87 -1.38 8.64 6.06
CA GLU A 87 -0.80 9.93 5.67
C GLU A 87 0.10 10.51 6.77
N ARG A 88 -0.34 10.42 8.03
CA ARG A 88 0.46 10.88 9.16
C ARG A 88 1.73 10.06 9.31
N ALA A 89 1.67 8.74 9.13
CA ALA A 89 2.84 7.87 9.19
C ALA A 89 3.88 8.20 8.10
N ALA A 90 3.42 8.57 6.91
CA ALA A 90 4.28 8.96 5.80
C ALA A 90 4.88 10.37 6.01
N LYS A 91 4.03 11.35 6.32
CA LYS A 91 4.37 12.78 6.30
C LYS A 91 4.99 13.28 7.61
N GLY A 92 4.72 12.61 8.74
CA GLY A 92 4.96 13.15 10.07
C GLY A 92 4.07 14.37 10.37
N ASP A 93 4.49 15.20 11.34
CA ASP A 93 3.71 16.38 11.76
C ASP A 93 4.00 17.66 10.94
N GLY A 94 4.95 17.60 10.00
CA GLY A 94 5.37 18.74 9.19
C GLY A 94 4.81 18.73 7.76
N TYR A 95 5.14 19.75 6.96
CA TYR A 95 4.84 19.74 5.52
C TYR A 95 5.93 18.99 4.75
N ARG A 96 5.61 17.79 4.26
CA ARG A 96 6.48 17.00 3.38
C ARG A 96 5.74 16.58 2.12
N LYS A 97 6.43 16.62 0.98
CA LYS A 97 5.90 16.16 -0.30
C LYS A 97 6.00 14.64 -0.40
N TYR A 98 7.15 14.09 0.01
CA TYR A 98 7.45 12.65 0.10
C TYR A 98 7.78 12.29 1.55
N PRO A 99 7.80 11.00 1.93
CA PRO A 99 8.09 10.62 3.31
C PRO A 99 9.41 11.20 3.84
N TRP A 100 10.44 11.20 3.01
CA TRP A 100 11.77 11.73 3.32
C TRP A 100 11.91 13.26 3.24
N GLY A 101 10.99 13.98 2.58
CA GLY A 101 11.16 15.42 2.37
C GLY A 101 10.58 15.96 1.06
N GLN A 102 11.36 16.79 0.38
CA GLN A 102 10.95 17.57 -0.81
C GLN A 102 11.70 17.14 -2.09
N GLU A 103 12.83 16.47 -1.90
CA GLU A 103 13.74 16.00 -2.92
C GLU A 103 13.07 15.00 -3.85
N LYS A 104 13.54 14.93 -5.10
CA LYS A 104 13.06 13.94 -6.07
C LYS A 104 13.32 12.52 -5.53
N PRO A 105 12.44 11.54 -5.84
CA PRO A 105 12.62 10.15 -5.39
C PRO A 105 13.94 9.51 -5.83
N LEU A 106 14.47 9.95 -6.97
CA LEU A 106 15.83 9.68 -7.41
C LEU A 106 16.56 11.02 -7.58
N LEU A 107 17.65 11.20 -6.83
CA LEU A 107 18.48 12.39 -6.89
C LEU A 107 19.94 11.99 -6.66
N GLU A 108 20.82 12.37 -7.58
CA GLU A 108 22.28 12.12 -7.48
C GLU A 108 22.65 10.66 -7.25
N GLY A 109 21.95 9.73 -7.91
CA GLY A 109 22.18 8.28 -7.78
C GLY A 109 21.61 7.66 -6.49
N VAL A 110 21.00 8.45 -5.60
CA VAL A 110 20.34 7.96 -4.40
C VAL A 110 18.85 7.76 -4.67
N ALA A 111 18.43 6.50 -4.76
CA ALA A 111 17.03 6.11 -4.82
C ALA A 111 16.41 6.08 -3.41
N ARG A 112 15.18 6.59 -3.30
CA ARG A 112 14.43 6.68 -2.04
C ARG A 112 13.10 5.91 -2.08
N ALA A 113 12.80 5.33 -3.23
CA ALA A 113 11.59 4.56 -3.47
C ALA A 113 11.80 3.69 -4.71
N ASN A 114 11.07 2.58 -4.77
CA ASN A 114 10.87 1.79 -5.98
C ASN A 114 9.68 2.38 -6.76
N PHE A 115 9.91 2.99 -7.93
CA PHE A 115 8.87 3.69 -8.67
C PHE A 115 9.17 3.91 -10.15
N GLY A 116 8.12 3.76 -10.96
CA GLY A 116 8.19 3.91 -12.40
C GLY A 116 9.06 2.80 -12.99
N PRO A 117 8.60 2.08 -14.02
CA PRO A 117 9.49 1.15 -14.68
C PRO A 117 10.55 1.98 -15.41
N ASP A 118 11.72 2.20 -14.80
CA ASP A 118 12.87 2.81 -15.46
C ASP A 118 13.56 1.70 -16.25
N PRO A 119 13.66 1.81 -17.60
CA PRO A 119 14.36 0.81 -18.40
C PRO A 119 15.86 0.68 -18.05
N LEU A 120 16.39 1.55 -17.18
CA LEU A 120 17.77 1.52 -16.69
C LEU A 120 17.86 1.13 -15.20
N ASP A 121 16.77 0.66 -14.57
CA ASP A 121 16.72 0.21 -13.17
C ASP A 121 17.41 1.19 -12.21
N LYS A 122 17.20 2.49 -12.39
CA LYS A 122 17.94 3.51 -11.60
C LYS A 122 17.57 3.53 -10.12
N ASP A 123 16.47 2.88 -9.75
CA ASP A 123 16.10 2.60 -8.37
C ASP A 123 16.49 1.19 -7.89
N GLY A 124 17.13 0.40 -8.75
CA GLY A 124 17.65 -0.94 -8.45
C GLY A 124 16.68 -2.09 -8.72
N PHE A 125 15.42 -1.85 -9.06
CA PHE A 125 14.42 -2.92 -9.19
C PHE A 125 13.41 -2.66 -10.33
N TYR A 126 13.36 -3.57 -11.30
CA TYR A 126 12.40 -3.48 -12.40
C TYR A 126 10.93 -3.74 -11.97
N TYR A 127 10.72 -4.52 -10.90
CA TYR A 127 9.41 -4.89 -10.37
C TYR A 127 9.32 -4.58 -8.87
N LEU A 128 9.02 -5.55 -8.01
CA LEU A 128 9.02 -5.34 -6.56
C LEU A 128 10.43 -5.31 -6.01
N ALA A 129 10.63 -4.46 -5.00
CA ALA A 129 11.81 -4.46 -4.18
C ALA A 129 11.51 -5.21 -2.87
N PRO A 130 12.49 -5.88 -2.26
CA PRO A 130 12.38 -6.34 -0.88
C PRO A 130 11.96 -5.19 0.04
N ILE A 131 11.14 -5.47 1.04
CA ILE A 131 10.80 -4.48 2.05
C ILE A 131 12.07 -3.93 2.70
N GLY A 132 12.11 -2.63 2.95
CA GLY A 132 13.22 -1.97 3.59
C GLY A 132 14.41 -1.62 2.69
N SER A 133 14.29 -1.75 1.36
CA SER A 133 15.40 -1.52 0.44
C SER A 133 15.87 -0.05 0.36
N TYR A 134 15.00 0.91 0.73
CA TYR A 134 15.27 2.34 0.57
C TYR A 134 15.34 3.07 1.91
N GLU A 135 16.44 2.94 2.64
CA GLU A 135 16.63 3.62 3.94
C GLU A 135 16.50 5.15 3.84
N ALA A 136 17.06 5.75 2.78
CA ALA A 136 16.93 7.18 2.49
C ALA A 136 15.49 7.61 2.17
N GLY A 137 14.58 6.65 2.01
CA GLY A 137 13.15 6.82 1.80
C GLY A 137 12.30 6.78 3.07
N ALA A 138 12.91 6.54 4.24
CA ALA A 138 12.17 6.42 5.48
C ALA A 138 11.38 7.68 5.83
N SER A 139 10.20 7.48 6.42
CA SER A 139 9.40 8.57 6.99
C SER A 139 10.05 9.12 8.26
N PRO A 140 9.59 10.28 8.77
CA PRO A 140 10.10 10.85 10.02
C PRO A 140 9.86 9.97 11.26
N TYR A 141 8.96 8.99 11.15
CA TYR A 141 8.69 8.00 12.19
C TYR A 141 9.43 6.67 11.93
N GLY A 142 10.33 6.63 10.95
CA GLY A 142 11.09 5.43 10.59
C GLY A 142 10.28 4.39 9.82
N VAL A 143 9.07 4.73 9.35
CA VAL A 143 8.25 3.83 8.54
C VAL A 143 8.78 3.85 7.11
N MET A 144 9.09 2.67 6.58
CA MET A 144 9.74 2.50 5.29
C MET A 144 8.73 2.19 4.20
N ASP A 145 9.15 2.44 2.96
CA ASP A 145 8.40 2.11 1.74
C ASP A 145 6.99 2.71 1.68
N MET A 146 6.76 3.81 2.43
CA MET A 146 5.52 4.58 2.36
C MET A 146 5.31 5.24 0.98
N ALA A 147 6.31 5.21 0.11
CA ALA A 147 6.22 5.70 -1.26
C ALA A 147 6.83 4.65 -2.20
N GLY A 148 6.05 4.18 -3.16
CA GLY A 148 6.49 3.22 -4.16
C GLY A 148 6.14 1.78 -3.80
N ASN A 149 6.87 0.82 -4.39
CA ASN A 149 6.72 -0.62 -4.20
C ASN A 149 5.31 -1.14 -4.51
N VAL A 150 4.36 -1.09 -3.57
CA VAL A 150 2.94 -1.45 -3.81
C VAL A 150 2.00 -0.34 -3.33
N TYR A 151 0.86 -0.21 -4.01
CA TYR A 151 -0.25 0.55 -3.45
C TYR A 151 -0.77 -0.18 -2.21
N GLU A 152 -1.05 0.57 -1.16
CA GLU A 152 -1.48 -0.01 0.12
C GLU A 152 -2.96 0.27 0.41
N TRP A 153 -3.71 -0.79 0.68
CA TRP A 153 -5.09 -0.70 1.13
C TRP A 153 -5.22 0.02 2.49
N CYS A 154 -6.13 1.00 2.54
CA CYS A 154 -6.58 1.64 3.78
C CYS A 154 -8.01 1.21 4.12
N LEU A 155 -8.39 1.28 5.40
CA LEU A 155 -9.71 0.93 5.91
C LEU A 155 -10.85 1.79 5.32
N ASP A 156 -10.51 2.98 4.84
CA ASP A 156 -11.46 3.98 4.35
C ASP A 156 -12.17 3.54 3.07
N GLY A 157 -13.49 3.73 3.06
CA GLY A 157 -14.23 3.79 1.81
C GLY A 157 -13.85 5.02 1.00
N TRP A 158 -13.81 4.91 -0.33
CA TRP A 158 -13.49 6.05 -1.18
C TRP A 158 -14.58 7.13 -1.10
N GLU A 159 -14.14 8.36 -0.88
CA GLU A 159 -14.92 9.58 -1.00
C GLU A 159 -14.01 10.66 -1.59
N GLU A 160 -14.37 11.16 -2.76
CA GLU A 160 -13.54 12.10 -3.51
C GLU A 160 -13.34 13.39 -2.71
N LYS A 161 -14.42 13.88 -2.08
CA LYS A 161 -14.42 15.11 -1.30
C LYS A 161 -14.21 14.88 0.19
N ALA A 162 -13.64 13.74 0.62
CA ALA A 162 -13.51 13.36 2.03
C ALA A 162 -12.97 14.49 2.92
N TYR A 163 -11.84 15.09 2.54
CA TYR A 163 -11.19 16.16 3.31
C TYR A 163 -12.02 17.45 3.36
N LEU A 164 -12.75 17.79 2.29
CA LEU A 164 -13.67 18.92 2.28
C LEU A 164 -14.87 18.66 3.20
N LEU A 165 -15.42 17.45 3.18
CA LEU A 165 -16.52 17.05 4.06
C LEU A 165 -16.09 17.03 5.52
N PHE A 166 -14.87 16.60 5.81
CA PHE A 166 -14.28 16.69 7.15
C PHE A 166 -14.19 18.16 7.60
N ALA A 167 -13.63 19.04 6.77
CA ALA A 167 -13.53 20.48 7.07
C ALA A 167 -14.89 21.18 7.24
N GLN A 168 -15.93 20.74 6.51
CA GLN A 168 -17.28 21.29 6.65
C GLN A 168 -18.00 20.84 7.93
N LYS A 169 -17.70 19.64 8.43
CA LYS A 169 -18.28 19.11 9.67
C LYS A 169 -17.71 19.74 10.93
N THR A 170 -16.58 20.42 10.82
CA THR A 170 -15.94 21.11 11.94
C THR A 170 -16.46 22.53 12.11
N LYS A 171 -16.77 22.91 13.35
CA LYS A 171 -16.83 24.33 13.72
C LYS A 171 -15.46 24.95 13.43
N LYS A 172 -15.44 26.22 13.03
CA LYS A 172 -14.20 26.98 12.80
C LYS A 172 -13.26 26.79 14.01
N ASN A 173 -12.03 26.32 13.76
CA ASN A 173 -10.98 25.99 14.74
C ASN A 173 -11.16 24.70 15.58
N SER A 174 -12.01 23.75 15.19
CA SER A 174 -12.09 22.44 15.88
C SER A 174 -11.18 21.38 15.22
N ILE A 175 -10.54 20.55 16.05
CA ILE A 175 -9.69 19.42 15.62
C ILE A 175 -10.57 18.20 15.36
N ILE A 176 -10.36 17.55 14.20
CA ILE A 176 -10.96 16.24 13.91
C ILE A 176 -10.04 15.15 14.42
N ARG A 177 -10.52 14.35 15.37
CA ARG A 177 -9.79 13.19 15.87
C ARG A 177 -10.20 11.95 15.09
N ASN A 178 -9.20 11.16 14.67
CA ASN A 178 -9.37 9.92 13.93
C ASN A 178 -10.37 10.00 12.75
N PRO A 179 -10.18 10.95 11.81
CA PRO A 179 -11.05 11.03 10.64
C PRO A 179 -10.99 9.73 9.84
N ILE A 180 -12.16 9.21 9.51
CA ILE A 180 -12.34 8.04 8.66
C ILE A 180 -13.59 8.21 7.81
N THR A 181 -13.49 7.85 6.53
CA THR A 181 -14.65 7.68 5.66
C THR A 181 -15.16 6.25 5.84
N SER A 182 -16.42 6.12 6.30
CA SER A 182 -17.03 4.82 6.54
C SER A 182 -16.89 3.88 5.34
N PRO A 183 -16.38 2.65 5.54
CA PRO A 183 -16.30 1.65 4.48
C PRO A 183 -17.67 1.06 4.10
N ARG A 184 -18.71 1.31 4.91
CA ARG A 184 -20.04 0.71 4.73
C ARG A 184 -20.68 1.17 3.42
N ASN A 185 -21.21 0.20 2.65
CA ASN A 185 -21.89 0.43 1.38
C ASN A 185 -21.02 1.11 0.30
N LYS A 186 -19.70 1.09 0.45
CA LYS A 186 -18.77 1.65 -0.54
C LYS A 186 -18.34 0.58 -1.54
N LYS A 187 -18.26 0.98 -2.81
CA LYS A 187 -17.83 0.10 -3.93
C LYS A 187 -16.32 0.17 -4.19
N ARG A 188 -15.66 1.22 -3.67
CA ARG A 188 -14.23 1.51 -3.84
C ARG A 188 -13.63 1.84 -2.50
N PHE A 189 -12.37 1.48 -2.32
CA PHE A 189 -11.62 1.67 -1.07
C PHE A 189 -10.32 2.40 -1.36
N VAL A 190 -9.83 3.15 -0.36
CA VAL A 190 -8.66 4.01 -0.51
C VAL A 190 -7.39 3.17 -0.70
N LEU A 191 -6.54 3.64 -1.62
CA LEU A 191 -5.17 3.19 -1.83
C LEU A 191 -4.19 4.36 -1.65
N ARG A 192 -3.04 4.08 -1.05
CA ARG A 192 -1.98 5.06 -0.77
C ARG A 192 -0.61 4.58 -1.24
N GLY A 193 0.38 5.48 -1.26
CA GLY A 193 1.79 5.16 -1.50
C GLY A 193 2.27 5.22 -2.95
N GLY A 194 1.42 4.92 -3.92
CA GLY A 194 1.92 4.63 -5.27
C GLY A 194 2.45 3.20 -5.33
N SER A 195 3.21 2.86 -6.37
CA SER A 195 3.78 1.52 -6.55
C SER A 195 4.98 1.55 -7.49
N TRP A 196 5.63 0.41 -7.70
CA TRP A 196 6.77 0.23 -8.61
C TRP A 196 6.49 0.69 -10.05
N ILE A 197 5.22 0.71 -10.48
CA ILE A 197 4.86 1.24 -11.82
C ILE A 197 4.41 2.70 -11.83
N SER A 198 4.38 3.35 -10.67
CA SER A 198 3.80 4.68 -10.51
C SER A 198 4.81 5.80 -10.77
N SER A 199 4.32 6.95 -11.25
CA SER A 199 5.17 8.14 -11.39
C SER A 199 5.45 8.80 -10.04
N SER A 200 6.48 9.67 -10.00
CA SER A 200 6.79 10.48 -8.82
C SER A 200 5.64 11.39 -8.33
N LYS A 201 4.59 11.62 -9.14
CA LYS A 201 3.39 12.36 -8.72
C LYS A 201 2.50 11.53 -7.79
N ASN A 202 2.49 10.22 -7.96
CA ASN A 202 1.70 9.27 -7.19
C ASN A 202 2.33 8.96 -5.83
N LEU A 203 3.65 9.13 -5.71
CA LEU A 203 4.41 8.87 -4.48
C LEU A 203 4.24 9.94 -3.39
N ARG A 204 3.54 11.03 -3.68
CA ARG A 204 3.40 12.12 -2.72
C ARG A 204 2.63 11.63 -1.50
N CYS A 205 3.04 12.07 -0.31
CA CYS A 205 2.39 11.74 0.95
C CYS A 205 0.88 12.00 0.94
N THR A 206 0.41 12.96 0.14
CA THR A 206 -1.00 13.37 0.04
C THR A 206 -1.74 12.76 -1.15
N PHE A 207 -1.08 12.03 -2.05
CA PHE A 207 -1.72 11.48 -3.23
C PHE A 207 -2.69 10.34 -2.86
N ARG A 208 -3.95 10.49 -3.26
CA ARG A 208 -5.03 9.54 -2.97
C ARG A 208 -5.38 8.77 -4.23
N SER A 209 -5.54 7.46 -4.12
CA SER A 209 -6.12 6.61 -5.16
C SER A 209 -7.22 5.74 -4.56
N SER A 210 -7.90 4.99 -5.41
CA SER A 210 -8.83 3.96 -4.96
C SER A 210 -8.94 2.83 -5.97
N ALA A 211 -9.43 1.68 -5.52
CA ALA A 211 -9.80 0.59 -6.39
C ALA A 211 -11.12 -0.07 -5.94
N PRO A 212 -11.83 -0.74 -6.87
CA PRO A 212 -12.99 -1.57 -6.52
C PRO A 212 -12.64 -2.66 -5.51
N ILE A 213 -13.63 -3.09 -4.72
CA ILE A 213 -13.45 -4.13 -3.68
C ILE A 213 -12.83 -5.45 -4.18
N TYR A 214 -13.10 -5.80 -5.44
CA TYR A 214 -12.64 -7.04 -6.08
C TYR A 214 -11.34 -6.87 -6.87
N GLN A 215 -10.78 -5.65 -6.93
CA GLN A 215 -9.57 -5.39 -7.69
C GLN A 215 -8.37 -6.06 -7.01
N THR A 216 -7.60 -6.78 -7.80
CA THR A 216 -6.30 -7.34 -7.44
C THR A 216 -5.31 -7.04 -8.57
N ALA A 217 -4.05 -6.77 -8.24
CA ALA A 217 -2.99 -6.56 -9.23
C ALA A 217 -1.60 -6.80 -8.64
N ASP A 218 -0.60 -7.00 -9.50
CA ASP A 218 0.82 -7.20 -9.16
C ASP A 218 1.51 -5.94 -8.56
N ASN A 219 0.76 -4.85 -8.35
CA ASN A 219 1.22 -3.62 -7.74
C ASN A 219 0.37 -3.19 -6.52
N MET A 220 -0.44 -4.11 -5.96
CA MET A 220 -1.36 -3.82 -4.84
C MET A 220 -1.11 -4.79 -3.67
N GLY A 221 -0.80 -4.22 -2.50
CA GLY A 221 -0.55 -4.91 -1.24
C GLY A 221 -1.14 -4.11 -0.07
N PHE A 222 -0.54 -4.23 1.11
CA PHE A 222 -0.99 -3.56 2.33
C PHE A 222 0.04 -3.62 3.47
N ARG A 223 -0.16 -2.78 4.48
CA ARG A 223 0.51 -2.86 5.79
C ARG A 223 -0.50 -2.81 6.93
N LEU A 224 -0.07 -3.14 8.14
CA LEU A 224 -0.94 -3.14 9.31
C LEU A 224 -0.69 -1.95 10.25
N VAL A 225 -1.68 -1.72 11.10
CA VAL A 225 -1.55 -0.93 12.31
C VAL A 225 -2.21 -1.67 13.46
N VAL A 226 -1.55 -1.67 14.61
CA VAL A 226 -2.15 -2.11 15.88
C VAL A 226 -2.80 -0.89 16.51
N ASN A 227 -4.07 -1.00 16.89
CA ASN A 227 -4.71 0.02 17.72
C ASN A 227 -4.04 -0.04 19.09
N GLY A 228 -3.36 1.04 19.49
CA GLY A 228 -2.83 1.14 20.84
C GLY A 228 -3.97 0.96 21.83
N VAL A 229 -3.78 0.13 22.86
CA VAL A 229 -4.66 0.14 24.03
C VAL A 229 -4.61 1.57 24.57
N SER A 230 -5.73 2.28 24.55
CA SER A 230 -5.90 3.49 25.35
C SER A 230 -5.53 3.09 26.77
N LYS A 231 -4.37 3.53 27.27
CA LYS A 231 -4.20 3.59 28.71
C LYS A 231 -5.10 4.74 29.13
N ASP A 232 -6.27 4.38 29.63
CA ASP A 232 -7.21 5.28 30.29
C ASP A 232 -6.51 6.15 31.35
#